data_AF-A0A949UAK8-F1
#
_entry.id   AF-A0A949UAK8-F1
#
_cell.length_a   1.000
_cell.length_b   1.000
_cell.length_c   1.000
_cell.angle_alpha   90.00
_cell.angle_beta   90.00
_cell.angle_gamma   90.00
#
_symmetry.space_group_name_H-M   'P 1'
#
loop_
_entity.id
_entity.type
_entity.pdbx_description
1 polymer ?
#
loop_
_entity_poly.entity_id
_entity_poly.type
_entity_poly.pdbx_seq_one_letter_code
_entity_poly.pdbx_strand_id
1 'polypeptide(L)' 'MANPPGVSMYEASVPRFAAMLRNLSAILDKAQAHCDARKIDPASLTSFRLFPDMFPFTRQV' A
#
# COMPACT_ATOMS: atom_id res chain seq x y z
N MET A 1 13.38 -26.74 31.90
CA MET A 1 13.02 -26.68 30.47
C MET A 1 12.77 -25.22 30.11
N ALA A 2 13.65 -24.60 29.34
CA ALA A 2 13.45 -23.23 28.86
C ALA A 2 12.55 -23.26 27.62
N ASN A 3 11.42 -22.55 27.64
CA ASN A 3 10.57 -22.35 26.48
C ASN A 3 11.33 -21.42 25.50
N PRO A 4 11.50 -21.74 24.20
CA PRO A 4 12.12 -20.82 23.27
C PRO A 4 11.29 -19.51 23.21
N PRO A 5 11.93 -18.32 23.15
CA PRO A 5 11.17 -17.08 23.05
C PRO A 5 10.39 -17.09 21.74
N GLY A 6 9.06 -17.25 21.84
CA GLY A 6 8.17 -17.14 20.70
C GLY A 6 8.21 -15.73 20.14
N VAL A 7 8.09 -15.59 18.82
CA VAL A 7 8.00 -14.28 18.16
C VAL A 7 6.76 -13.56 18.69
N SER A 8 6.93 -12.36 19.24
CA SER A 8 5.79 -11.55 19.69
C SER A 8 4.97 -11.06 18.49
N MET A 9 3.69 -10.76 18.73
CA MET A 9 2.82 -10.17 17.69
C MET A 9 3.40 -8.86 17.14
N TYR A 10 4.12 -8.11 17.97
CA TYR A 10 4.81 -6.89 17.55
C TYR A 10 5.92 -7.21 16.54
N GLU A 11 6.83 -8.12 16.87
CA GLU A 11 7.94 -8.53 16.00
C GLU A 11 7.45 -9.15 14.69
N ALA A 12 6.34 -9.91 14.75
CA ALA A 12 5.74 -10.52 13.58
C ALA A 12 5.09 -9.50 12.62
N SER A 13 4.51 -8.40 13.15
CA SER A 13 3.57 -7.57 12.39
C SER A 13 4.07 -6.15 12.14
N VAL A 14 4.47 -5.43 13.18
CA VAL A 14 4.69 -3.98 13.12
C VAL A 14 5.81 -3.58 12.14
N PRO A 15 7.04 -4.15 12.23
CA PRO A 15 8.10 -3.76 11.30
C PRO A 15 7.77 -4.13 9.85
N ARG A 16 7.02 -5.23 9.65
CA ARG A 16 6.56 -5.67 8.33
C ARG A 16 5.54 -4.69 7.74
N PHE A 17 4.48 -4.34 8.49
CA PHE A 17 3.48 -3.38 8.02
C PHE A 17 4.10 -2.02 7.74
N ALA A 18 4.99 -1.53 8.61
CA ALA A 18 5.69 -0.28 8.38
C ALA A 18 6.53 -0.29 7.09
N ALA A 19 7.21 -1.41 6.79
CA ALA A 19 7.95 -1.55 5.53
C ALA A 19 7.03 -1.58 4.31
N MET A 20 5.88 -2.27 4.39
CA MET A 20 4.91 -2.32 3.29
C MET A 20 4.27 -0.96 3.02
N LEU A 21 3.92 -0.20 4.06
CA LEU A 21 3.38 1.16 3.91
C LEU A 21 4.41 2.13 3.30
N ARG A 22 5.70 2.01 3.66
CA ARG A 22 6.78 2.77 2.98
C ARG A 22 6.89 2.41 1.51
N ASN A 23 6.79 1.12 1.17
CA ASN A 23 6.79 0.69 -0.22
C ASN A 23 5.57 1.22 -0.99
N LEU A 24 4.39 1.23 -0.36
CA LEU A 24 3.17 1.81 -0.95
C LEU A 24 3.36 3.30 -1.23
N SER A 25 3.94 4.06 -0.29
CA SER A 25 4.28 5.48 -0.52
C SER A 25 5.17 5.65 -1.76
N ALA A 26 6.23 4.85 -1.88
CA ALA A 26 7.13 4.92 -3.04
C ALA A 26 6.46 4.51 -4.36
N ILE A 27 5.43 3.64 -4.31
CA ILE A 27 4.61 3.30 -5.48
C ILE A 27 3.72 4.48 -5.87
N LEU A 28 3.13 5.19 -4.91
CA LEU A 28 2.32 6.38 -5.16
C LEU A 28 3.15 7.50 -5.82
N ASP A 29 4.39 7.69 -5.40
CA ASP A 29 5.30 8.66 -6.04
C ASP A 29 5.51 8.34 -7.53
N LYS A 30 5.70 7.04 -7.85
CA LYS A 30 5.81 6.58 -9.25
C LYS A 30 4.51 6.74 -10.01
N ALA A 31 3.37 6.51 -9.36
CA ALA A 31 2.06 6.68 -9.95
C ALA A 31 1.81 8.16 -10.31
N GLN A 32 2.21 9.09 -9.44
CA GLN A 32 2.15 10.53 -9.74
C GLN A 32 3.04 10.88 -10.94
N ALA A 33 4.30 10.43 -10.93
CA ALA A 33 5.21 10.68 -12.05
C ALA A 33 4.69 10.09 -13.38
N HIS A 34 4.01 8.94 -13.35
CA HIS A 34 3.34 8.37 -14.52
C HIS A 34 2.18 9.24 -15.00
N CYS A 35 1.36 9.76 -14.08
CA CYS A 35 0.26 10.66 -14.41
C CYS A 35 0.77 11.93 -15.09
N ASP A 36 1.80 12.55 -14.52
CA ASP A 36 2.43 13.76 -15.05
C ASP A 36 3.00 13.53 -16.45
N ALA A 37 3.77 12.45 -16.64
CA ALA A 37 4.41 12.12 -17.91
C ALA A 37 3.40 11.84 -19.05
N ARG A 38 2.20 11.36 -18.71
CA ARG A 38 1.18 10.97 -19.69
C ARG A 38 -0.04 11.89 -19.71
N LYS A 39 -0.01 12.98 -18.95
CA LYS A 39 -1.13 13.94 -18.81
C LYS A 39 -2.44 13.24 -18.39
N ILE A 40 -2.33 12.26 -17.50
CA ILE A 40 -3.48 11.59 -16.90
C ILE A 40 -3.89 12.41 -15.68
N ASP A 41 -5.20 12.66 -15.52
CA ASP A 41 -5.72 13.23 -14.29
C ASP A 41 -5.50 12.23 -13.13
N PRO A 42 -4.76 12.59 -12.06
CA PRO A 42 -4.53 11.70 -10.92
C PRO A 42 -5.82 11.18 -10.29
N ALA A 43 -6.92 11.94 -10.36
CA ALA A 43 -8.22 11.49 -9.86
C ALA A 43 -8.75 10.26 -10.60
N SER A 44 -8.34 10.05 -11.86
CA SER A 44 -8.68 8.86 -12.64
C SER A 44 -8.08 7.60 -12.02
N LEU A 45 -6.88 7.68 -11.46
CA LEU A 45 -6.22 6.55 -10.80
C LEU A 45 -6.80 6.28 -9.40
N THR A 46 -7.04 7.34 -8.62
CA THR A 46 -7.52 7.19 -7.23
C THR A 46 -8.97 6.71 -7.15
N SER A 47 -9.81 7.11 -8.12
CA SER A 47 -11.19 6.63 -8.25
C SER A 47 -11.31 5.26 -8.93
N PHE A 48 -10.23 4.74 -9.53
CA PHE A 48 -10.23 3.47 -10.27
C PHE A 48 -10.59 2.29 -9.37
N ARG A 49 -11.27 1.30 -9.97
CA ARG A 49 -11.63 0.01 -9.37
C ARG A 49 -11.17 -1.09 -10.31
N LEU A 50 -10.62 -2.17 -9.75
CA LEU A 50 -10.19 -3.31 -10.56
C LEU A 50 -11.38 -4.11 -11.11
N PHE A 51 -12.47 -4.21 -10.35
CA PHE A 51 -13.74 -4.80 -10.77
C PHE A 51 -14.92 -3.94 -10.26
N PRO A 52 -16.08 -3.91 -10.93
CA PRO A 52 -17.19 -3.01 -10.59
C PRO A 52 -17.69 -3.08 -9.14
N ASP A 53 -17.62 -4.26 -8.52
CA ASP A 53 -18.07 -4.50 -7.13
C ASP A 53 -17.02 -4.17 -6.06
N MET A 54 -15.78 -3.84 -6.46
CA MET A 54 -14.70 -3.53 -5.54
C MET A 54 -14.74 -2.06 -5.08
N PHE A 55 -14.13 -1.80 -3.92
CA PHE A 55 -13.88 -0.43 -3.47
C PHE A 55 -12.85 0.27 -4.38
N PRO A 56 -12.97 1.60 -4.58
CA PRO A 56 -11.99 2.38 -5.33
C PRO A 56 -10.65 2.41 -4.59
N PHE A 57 -9.57 2.70 -5.32
CA PHE A 57 -8.21 2.71 -4.77
C PHE A 57 -8.09 3.60 -3.52
N THR A 58 -8.73 4.77 -3.49
CA THR A 58 -8.74 5.66 -2.30
C THR A 58 -9.26 5.01 -1.01
N ARG A 59 -10.07 3.94 -1.09
CA ARG A 59 -10.57 3.22 0.09
C ARG A 59 -9.75 1.97 0.43
N GLN A 60 -8.92 1.51 -0.50
CA GLN A 60 -8.00 0.39 -0.28
C GLN A 60 -6.75 0.83 0.50
N VAL A 61 -6.44 2.13 0.46
CA VAL A 61 -5.34 2.80 1.18
C VAL A 61 -5.90 3.53 2.39
#